data_AF-A0A9D4GLH4-F1
#
_entry.id   AF-A0A9D4GLH4-F1
#
_cell.length_a   1.000
_cell.length_b   1.000
_cell.length_c   1.000
_cell.angle_alpha   90.00
_cell.angle_beta   90.00
_cell.angle_gamma   90.00
#
_symmetry.space_group_name_H-M   'P 1'
#
loop_
_entity.id
_entity.type
_entity.pdbx_description
1 polymer ?
#
loop_
_entity_poly.entity_id
_entity_poly.type
_entity_poly.pdbx_seq_one_letter_code
_entity_poly.pdbx_strand_id
1 'polypeptide(L)' 'MSLGDGGYSDWQQWTACSATCDGGFMYRTRYCDQPRPQAGGNDCGILGKSTEALICNIETCPGRQ' A
#
# COMPACT_ATOMS: atom_id res chain seq x y z
N MET A 1 -21.48 8.95 -21.57
CA MET A 1 -21.61 7.89 -20.55
C MET A 1 -20.24 7.75 -19.93
N SER A 2 -20.05 8.14 -18.68
CA SER A 2 -18.77 7.89 -17.99
C SER A 2 -18.63 6.38 -17.89
N LEU A 3 -17.62 5.84 -18.56
CA LEU A 3 -17.25 4.43 -18.42
C LEU A 3 -16.92 4.21 -16.94
N GLY A 4 -17.31 3.07 -16.37
CA GLY A 4 -17.13 2.83 -14.94
C GLY A 4 -15.64 2.74 -14.60
N ASP A 5 -15.05 3.87 -14.17
CA ASP A 5 -13.66 3.94 -13.75
C ASP A 5 -13.43 3.05 -12.53
N GLY A 6 -12.26 2.41 -12.48
CA GLY A 6 -11.86 1.58 -11.36
C GLY A 6 -11.61 2.40 -10.10
N GLY A 7 -12.13 1.94 -8.97
CA GLY A 7 -11.88 2.50 -7.65
C GLY A 7 -11.10 1.54 -6.77
N TYR A 8 -10.20 2.09 -5.96
CA TYR A 8 -9.51 1.30 -4.95
C TYR A 8 -10.44 1.01 -3.76
N SER A 9 -10.33 -0.19 -3.21
CA SER A 9 -10.77 -0.50 -1.85
C SER A 9 -10.03 0.36 -0.84
N ASP A 10 -10.53 0.36 0.40
CA ASP A 10 -9.74 0.83 1.52
C ASP A 10 -8.39 0.11 1.59
N TRP A 11 -7.41 0.83 2.12
CA TRP A 11 -6.10 0.25 2.38
C TRP A 11 -6.22 -0.91 3.36
N GLN A 12 -5.56 -2.00 3.03
CA GLN A 12 -5.31 -3.08 3.98
C GLN A 12 -4.44 -2.59 5.13
N GLN A 13 -4.48 -3.31 6.24
CA GLN A 13 -3.61 -3.03 7.38
C GLN A 13 -2.14 -3.12 6.97
N TRP A 14 -1.31 -2.32 7.63
CA TRP A 14 0.13 -2.42 7.49
C TRP A 14 0.61 -3.81 7.93
N THR A 15 1.57 -4.37 7.20
CA THR A 15 2.31 -5.54 7.65
C THR A 15 3.09 -5.21 8.92
N ALA A 16 3.49 -6.25 9.67
CA ALA A 16 4.52 -6.07 10.68
C ALA A 16 5.79 -5.47 10.06
N CYS A 17 6.52 -4.69 10.85
CA CYS A 17 7.82 -4.18 10.43
C CYS A 17 8.79 -5.34 10.22
N SER A 18 9.57 -5.31 9.15
CA SER A 18 10.53 -6.37 8.81
C SER A 18 11.67 -6.52 9.82
N ALA A 19 11.94 -5.47 10.60
CA ALA A 19 12.97 -5.46 11.64
C ALA A 19 12.40 -4.81 12.91
N THR A 20 12.90 -5.20 14.08
CA THR A 20 12.48 -4.64 15.37
C THR A 20 13.32 -3.42 15.80
N CYS A 21 14.46 -3.21 15.17
CA CYS A 21 15.41 -2.12 15.40
C CYS A 21 16.38 -2.03 14.19
N ASP A 22 17.24 -1.01 14.17
CA ASP A 22 18.17 -0.64 13.09
C ASP A 22 17.50 -0.37 11.72
N GLY A 23 16.21 -0.10 11.72
CA GLY A 23 15.42 0.18 10.53
C GLY A 23 14.87 -1.09 9.86
N GLY A 24 13.59 -1.05 9.53
CA GLY A 24 12.89 -2.03 8.71
C GLY A 24 11.86 -1.36 7.81
N PHE A 25 11.09 -2.18 7.12
CA PHE A 25 10.00 -1.73 6.26
C PHE A 25 8.69 -2.39 6.66
N MET A 26 7.61 -1.62 6.58
CA MET A 26 6.24 -2.11 6.60
C MET A 26 5.55 -1.74 5.30
N TYR A 27 4.64 -2.59 4.87
CA TYR A 27 3.94 -2.46 3.59
C TYR A 27 2.44 -2.46 3.81
N ARG A 28 1.70 -1.78 2.93
CA ARG A 28 0.25 -1.96 2.83
C ARG A 28 -0.17 -2.01 1.36
N THR A 29 -1.29 -2.65 1.11
CA THR A 29 -1.86 -2.81 -0.24
C THR A 29 -3.31 -2.38 -0.29
N ARG A 30 -3.79 -2.02 -1.46
CA ARG A 30 -5.21 -1.76 -1.75
C ARG A 30 -5.58 -2.43 -3.07
N TYR A 31 -6.84 -2.84 -3.22
CA TYR A 31 -7.30 -3.61 -4.38
C TYR A 31 -8.15 -2.73 -5.30
N CYS A 32 -8.02 -2.93 -6.62
CA CYS A 32 -8.80 -2.18 -7.61
C CYS A 32 -10.14 -2.89 -7.87
N ASP A 33 -11.04 -2.86 -6.89
CA ASP A 33 -12.30 -3.60 -6.94
C ASP A 33 -13.51 -2.87 -6.36
N GLN A 34 -13.39 -1.57 -6.01
CA GLN A 34 -14.46 -0.75 -5.41
C GLN A 34 -14.67 0.59 -6.15
N PRO A 35 -15.24 0.61 -7.38
CA PRO A 35 -15.72 -0.54 -8.15
C PRO A 35 -14.63 -1.14 -9.05
N ARG A 36 -14.86 -2.34 -9.57
CA ARG A 36 -14.01 -2.92 -10.62
C ARG A 36 -14.14 -2.09 -11.92
N PRO A 37 -13.03 -1.78 -12.61
CA PRO A 37 -13.06 -1.04 -13.86
C PRO A 37 -13.87 -1.80 -14.92
N GLN A 38 -14.74 -1.09 -15.64
CA GLN A 38 -15.49 -1.63 -16.76
C GLN A 38 -14.71 -1.50 -18.06
N ALA A 39 -15.09 -2.29 -19.08
CA ALA A 39 -14.45 -2.23 -20.38
C ALA A 39 -14.51 -0.81 -20.98
N GLY A 40 -13.34 -0.21 -21.19
CA GLY A 40 -13.16 1.15 -21.69
C GLY A 40 -13.02 2.24 -20.60
N GLY A 41 -13.27 1.92 -19.32
CA GLY A 41 -12.98 2.82 -18.19
C GLY A 41 -11.50 2.85 -17.84
N ASN A 42 -11.08 3.86 -17.07
CA ASN A 42 -9.72 3.91 -16.56
C ASN A 42 -9.52 2.88 -15.45
N ASP A 43 -8.31 2.33 -15.35
CA ASP A 43 -7.93 1.52 -14.20
C ASP A 43 -7.62 2.39 -12.96
N CYS A 44 -7.42 1.76 -11.81
CA CYS A 44 -7.09 2.48 -10.58
C CYS A 44 -5.67 3.09 -10.59
N GLY A 45 -4.87 2.87 -11.63
CA GLY A 45 -3.53 3.46 -11.77
C GLY A 45 -3.57 4.98 -11.78
N ILE A 46 -4.66 5.58 -12.28
CA ILE A 46 -4.89 7.05 -12.24
C ILE A 46 -5.03 7.59 -10.81
N LEU A 47 -5.38 6.74 -9.84
CA LEU A 47 -5.52 7.06 -8.42
C LEU A 47 -4.23 6.79 -7.62
N GLY A 48 -3.15 6.40 -8.30
CA GLY A 48 -1.85 6.10 -7.73
C GLY A 48 -1.56 4.60 -7.56
N LYS A 49 -0.49 4.27 -6.83
CA LYS A 49 0.00 2.89 -6.68
C LYS A 49 -0.93 2.03 -5.81
N SER A 50 -0.96 0.72 -6.06
CA SER A 50 -1.70 -0.26 -5.25
C SER A 50 -0.95 -0.68 -3.98
N THR A 51 0.32 -0.30 -3.86
CA THR A 51 1.20 -0.69 -2.76
C THR A 51 1.95 0.53 -2.24
N GLU A 52 2.11 0.58 -0.92
CA GLU A 52 2.88 1.60 -0.22
C GLU A 52 3.86 0.94 0.75
N ALA A 53 5.01 1.58 0.95
CA ALA A 53 6.06 1.15 1.87
C ALA A 53 6.48 2.32 2.75
N LEU A 54 6.68 2.06 4.03
CA LEU A 54 7.20 3.02 5.00
C LEU A 54 8.34 2.41 5.80
N ILE A 55 9.30 3.24 6.18
CA ILE A 55 10.37 2.88 7.10
C ILE A 55 9.78 2.81 8.51
N CYS A 56 10.18 1.80 9.29
CA CYS A 56 9.78 1.59 10.67
C CYS A 56 10.98 1.17 11.53
N ASN A 57 10.85 1.29 12.85
CA ASN A 57 11.83 0.82 13.84
C ASN A 57 13.28 1.29 13.58
N ILE A 58 13.46 2.58 13.32
CA ILE A 58 14.77 3.20 13.02
C ILE A 58 15.71 3.31 14.22
N GLU A 59 15.20 3.02 15.41
CA GLU A 59 15.98 3.05 16.65
C GLU A 59 17.07 1.97 16.64
N THR A 60 18.25 2.29 17.17
CA THR A 60 19.37 1.36 17.22
C THR A 60 19.07 0.14 18.11
N CYS A 61 19.49 -1.05 17.69
CA CYS A 61 19.27 -2.27 18.48
C CYS A 61 19.99 -2.24 19.84
N PRO A 62 19.34 -2.67 20.94
CA PRO A 62 20.01 -2.85 22.22
C PRO A 62 21.18 -3.82 22.09
N GLY A 63 22.38 -3.41 22.50
CA GLY A 63 23.59 -4.24 22.45
C GLY A 63 24.51 -3.99 21.26
N ARG A 64 24.14 -3.09 20.33
CA ARG A 64 25.13 -2.43 19.45
C ARG A 64 25.74 -1.25 20.22
N GLN A 65 26.74 -1.55 21.05
CA GLN A 65 27.71 -0.57 21.57
C GLN A 65 29.08 -0.87 20.98
#